data_AF-A0A6G0WNM3-F1
#
_entry.id   AF-A0A6G0WNM3-F1
#
_cell.length_a   1.000
_cell.length_b   1.000
_cell.length_c   1.000
_cell.angle_alpha   90.00
_cell.angle_beta   90.00
_cell.angle_gamma   90.00
#
_symmetry.space_group_name_H-M   'P 1'
#
loop_
_entity.id
_entity.type
_entity.pdbx_description
1 polymer ?
#
loop_
_entity_poly.entity_id
_entity_poly.type
_entity_poly.pdbx_seq_one_letter_code
_entity_poly.pdbx_strand_id
1 'polypeptide(L)'
;MTTLEIIESISGLLYLVFTLVLSSYYLQVLSPWMTNDLWWSGFNASGIQSYLIDVYNAQLNLLGNQTISLDLTDNKYALGKDYTQFYTPIEISPVYPRMMFSIVAYDLAKSVVAIRQIPGPDWPVTQYCWIDFNRTWEVAHTLTRQNRCKARYADNGAVYYEPIVRLVDWNRRTAGAIGSALNTTIGNALRKTRAGQDWLAQTPYSFVNVEAEVEFWRRHGITQYTFQYSNNYQWGELETLSLKNAFGTTQAITIKSSAFANRVGSWTTVYMYFGLWNDFPYGDWSRRRLHSTRPVHLRKEPSLHLPHTTLCLHCGQPLKGMPLRFAVFVQVW
;
A
#
# COMPACT_ATOMS: atom_id res chain seq x y z
N MET A 1 43.05 43.60 -53.59
CA MET A 1 42.61 43.53 -52.19
C MET A 1 43.03 44.82 -51.53
N THR A 2 42.08 45.63 -51.08
CA THR A 2 42.38 46.85 -50.32
C THR A 2 42.88 46.48 -48.92
N THR A 3 43.69 47.33 -48.28
CA THR A 3 44.19 47.07 -46.92
C THR A 3 43.05 46.91 -45.90
N LEU A 4 41.92 47.55 -46.14
CA LEU A 4 40.68 47.41 -45.37
C LEU A 4 40.07 46.00 -45.49
N GLU A 5 39.95 45.46 -46.70
CA GLU A 5 39.45 44.09 -46.93
C GLU A 5 40.30 43.01 -46.22
N ILE A 6 41.61 43.23 -46.15
CA ILE A 6 42.54 42.33 -45.44
C ILE A 6 42.30 42.40 -43.93
N ILE A 7 42.13 43.60 -43.36
CA ILE A 7 41.86 43.79 -41.92
C ILE A 7 40.48 43.23 -41.54
N GLU A 8 39.47 43.43 -42.37
CA GLU A 8 38.14 42.85 -42.18
C GLU A 8 38.18 41.32 -42.22
N SER A 9 38.92 40.73 -43.16
CA SER A 9 39.07 39.28 -43.27
C SER A 9 39.81 38.68 -42.07
N ILE A 10 40.88 39.33 -41.59
CA ILE A 10 41.65 38.87 -40.43
C ILE A 10 40.83 39.00 -39.14
N SER A 11 40.12 40.11 -38.96
CA SER A 11 39.26 40.31 -37.79
C SER A 11 38.08 39.31 -37.76
N GLY A 12 37.48 39.02 -38.92
CA GLY A 12 36.49 37.95 -39.06
C GLY A 12 37.06 36.57 -38.70
N LEU A 13 38.26 36.24 -39.17
CA LEU A 13 38.92 34.97 -38.84
C LEU A 13 39.24 34.86 -37.33
N LEU A 14 39.77 35.92 -36.73
CA LEU A 14 40.07 35.97 -35.30
C LEU A 14 38.79 35.82 -34.46
N TYR A 15 37.71 36.49 -34.87
CA TYR A 15 36.41 36.34 -34.22
C TYR A 15 35.89 34.90 -34.30
N LEU A 16 36.01 34.25 -35.45
CA LEU A 16 35.61 32.84 -35.62
C LEU A 16 36.44 31.90 -34.74
N VAL A 17 37.76 32.06 -34.70
CA VAL A 17 38.64 31.25 -33.84
C VAL A 17 38.31 31.47 -32.37
N PHE A 18 38.16 32.73 -31.95
CA PHE A 18 37.85 33.08 -30.56
C PHE A 18 36.50 32.53 -30.12
N THR A 19 35.45 32.68 -30.94
CA THR A 19 34.11 32.15 -30.64
C THR A 19 34.09 30.63 -30.59
N LEU A 20 34.89 29.95 -31.43
CA LEU A 20 35.00 28.49 -31.41
C LEU A 20 35.74 27.99 -30.15
N VAL A 21 36.80 28.67 -29.72
CA VAL A 21 37.51 28.36 -28.46
C VAL A 21 36.63 28.62 -27.24
N LEU A 22 35.89 29.72 -27.21
CA LEU A 22 34.94 29.98 -26.12
C LEU A 22 33.83 28.95 -26.07
N SER A 23 33.32 28.53 -27.23
CA SER A 23 32.28 27.50 -27.32
C SER A 23 32.80 26.14 -26.83
N SER A 24 34.03 25.76 -27.19
CA SER A 24 34.64 24.51 -26.73
C SER A 24 34.92 24.54 -25.22
N TYR A 25 35.40 25.67 -24.69
CA TYR A 25 35.60 25.87 -23.25
C TYR A 25 34.27 25.80 -22.49
N TYR A 26 33.20 26.42 -23.00
CA TYR A 26 31.87 26.34 -22.41
C TYR A 26 31.36 24.90 -22.31
N LEU A 27 31.53 24.10 -23.37
CA LEU A 27 31.16 22.68 -23.35
C LEU A 27 31.97 21.87 -22.33
N GLN A 28 33.24 22.19 -22.10
CA GLN A 28 34.04 21.53 -21.06
C GLN A 28 33.54 21.85 -19.66
N VAL A 29 33.13 23.10 -19.40
CA VAL A 29 32.54 23.51 -18.12
C VAL A 29 31.17 22.87 -17.91
N LEU A 30 30.37 22.75 -18.98
CA LEU A 30 29.00 22.24 -18.91
C LEU A 30 28.93 20.71 -18.82
N SER A 31 29.87 20.01 -19.44
CA SER A 31 29.89 18.54 -19.56
C SER A 31 29.68 17.80 -18.22
N PRO A 32 30.36 18.14 -17.10
CA PRO A 32 30.18 17.46 -15.82
C PRO A 32 28.77 17.54 -15.24
N TRP A 33 28.04 18.62 -15.54
CA TRP A 33 26.68 18.86 -15.06
C TRP A 33 25.65 18.12 -15.89
N MET A 34 25.87 17.99 -17.21
CA MET A 34 24.97 17.29 -18.12
C MET A 34 25.13 15.76 -18.12
N THR A 35 25.91 15.20 -17.21
CA THR A 35 26.08 13.74 -17.08
C THR A 35 24.82 13.03 -16.59
N ASN A 36 23.88 13.77 -16.00
CA ASN A 36 22.64 13.26 -15.43
C ASN A 36 21.49 14.25 -15.58
N ASP A 37 20.26 13.73 -15.52
CA ASP A 37 19.02 14.53 -15.68
C ASP A 37 18.75 15.51 -14.52
N LEU A 38 19.49 15.37 -13.41
CA LEU A 38 19.39 16.26 -12.25
C LEU A 38 20.24 17.51 -12.43
N TRP A 39 21.11 17.58 -13.44
CA TRP A 39 22.08 18.66 -13.61
C TRP A 39 22.95 18.86 -12.37
N TRP A 40 23.33 17.76 -11.71
CA TRP A 40 24.15 17.77 -10.50
C TRP A 40 25.51 17.15 -10.79
N SER A 41 26.57 17.96 -10.78
CA SER A 41 27.93 17.48 -11.02
C SER A 41 28.31 16.35 -10.05
N GLY A 42 28.85 15.25 -10.60
CA GLY A 42 29.31 14.11 -9.81
C GLY A 42 28.21 13.20 -9.26
N PHE A 43 26.93 13.44 -9.59
CA PHE A 43 25.84 12.57 -9.18
C PHE A 43 25.98 11.18 -9.81
N ASN A 44 26.16 10.17 -8.97
CA ASN A 44 26.24 8.78 -9.36
C ASN A 44 25.21 7.92 -8.61
N ALA A 45 24.74 6.87 -9.27
CA ALA A 45 23.78 5.94 -8.69
C ALA A 45 24.36 5.15 -7.51
N SER A 46 25.67 4.87 -7.53
CA SER A 46 26.35 4.05 -6.51
C SER A 46 26.88 4.85 -5.31
N GLY A 47 26.88 6.18 -5.36
CA GLY A 47 27.44 7.00 -4.27
C GLY A 47 26.41 7.96 -3.74
N ILE A 48 26.25 9.11 -4.40
CA ILE A 48 25.38 10.19 -3.96
C ILE A 48 23.93 9.72 -3.88
N GLN A 49 23.42 8.97 -4.87
CA GLN A 49 22.06 8.46 -4.82
C GLN A 49 21.83 7.53 -3.63
N SER A 50 22.75 6.57 -3.38
CA SER A 50 22.65 5.66 -2.23
C SER A 50 22.76 6.40 -0.89
N TYR A 51 23.63 7.41 -0.80
CA TYR A 51 23.76 8.27 0.39
C TYR A 51 22.45 8.99 0.69
N LEU A 52 21.85 9.63 -0.32
CA LEU A 52 20.55 10.29 -0.16
C LEU A 52 19.51 9.29 0.33
N ILE A 53 19.42 8.12 -0.28
CA ILE A 53 18.45 7.10 0.10
C ILE A 53 18.63 6.69 1.57
N ASP A 54 19.87 6.43 2.01
CA ASP A 54 20.13 6.02 3.39
C ASP A 54 19.82 7.14 4.40
N VAL A 55 20.20 8.39 4.12
CA VAL A 55 19.89 9.53 5.00
C VAL A 55 18.38 9.74 5.10
N TYR A 56 17.66 9.74 3.98
CA TYR A 56 16.20 9.88 4.00
C TYR A 56 15.53 8.71 4.69
N ASN A 57 15.97 7.47 4.46
CA ASN A 57 15.42 6.30 5.16
C ASN A 57 15.65 6.37 6.68
N ALA A 58 16.80 6.89 7.14
CA ALA A 58 17.05 7.11 8.56
C ALA A 58 16.09 8.14 9.17
N GLN A 59 15.84 9.23 8.45
CA GLN A 59 14.95 10.31 8.92
C GLN A 59 13.47 9.96 8.81
N LEU A 60 13.03 9.24 7.78
CA LEU A 60 11.63 8.85 7.59
C LEU A 60 11.08 8.00 8.74
N ASN A 61 11.94 7.19 9.36
CA ASN A 61 11.56 6.43 10.56
C ASN A 61 11.36 7.31 11.81
N LEU A 62 11.91 8.53 11.82
CA LEU A 62 11.91 9.44 12.98
C LEU A 62 10.89 10.58 12.84
N LEU A 63 10.66 11.08 11.63
CA LEU A 63 10.05 12.39 11.41
C LEU A 63 8.52 12.37 11.20
N GLY A 64 7.88 11.20 11.10
CA GLY A 64 6.42 11.09 10.96
C GLY A 64 5.85 11.98 9.86
N ASN A 65 4.82 12.80 10.18
CA ASN A 65 4.17 13.72 9.22
C ASN A 65 4.78 15.15 9.23
N GLN A 66 5.97 15.35 9.79
CA GLN A 66 6.55 16.70 9.90
C GLN A 66 7.36 17.07 8.67
N THR A 67 7.14 18.28 8.15
CA THR A 67 8.00 18.90 7.13
C THR A 67 9.23 19.48 7.80
N ILE A 68 10.40 18.91 7.52
CA ILE A 68 11.68 19.34 8.09
C ILE A 68 12.63 19.65 6.95
N SER A 69 13.36 20.75 7.11
CA SER A 69 14.47 21.09 6.22
C SER A 69 15.69 20.29 6.63
N LEU A 70 16.16 19.45 5.71
CA LEU A 70 17.35 18.63 5.87
C LEU A 70 18.51 19.31 5.16
N ASP A 71 19.43 19.90 5.91
CA ASP A 71 20.69 20.38 5.35
C ASP A 71 21.67 19.22 5.21
N LEU A 72 21.84 18.71 3.99
CA LEU A 72 22.74 17.59 3.69
C LEU A 72 24.23 17.90 3.95
N THR A 73 24.59 19.18 4.14
CA THR A 73 25.96 19.60 4.46
C THR A 73 26.26 19.56 5.96
N ASP A 74 25.24 19.38 6.81
CA ASP A 74 25.40 19.29 8.25
C ASP A 74 26.01 17.93 8.64
N ASN A 75 27.09 17.98 9.41
CA ASN A 75 27.81 16.81 9.91
C ASN A 75 26.93 15.83 10.70
N LYS A 76 25.77 16.28 11.23
CA LYS A 76 24.82 15.39 11.93
C LYS A 76 24.19 14.32 11.02
N TYR A 77 24.23 14.49 9.71
CA TYR A 77 23.73 13.50 8.74
C TYR A 77 24.85 12.67 8.10
N ALA A 78 26.10 12.84 8.55
CA ALA A 78 27.20 11.99 8.12
C ALA A 78 26.94 10.54 8.54
N LEU A 79 26.89 9.64 7.55
CA LEU A 79 26.74 8.21 7.76
C LEU A 79 28.12 7.54 7.73
N GLY A 80 28.36 6.56 8.61
CA GLY A 80 29.63 5.83 8.68
C GLY A 80 29.89 4.86 7.51
N LYS A 81 29.04 4.85 6.49
CA LYS A 81 29.13 3.97 5.31
C LYS A 81 29.96 4.65 4.22
N ASP A 82 30.81 3.87 3.55
CA ASP A 82 31.62 4.36 2.44
C ASP A 82 30.81 4.41 1.14
N TYR A 83 30.56 5.62 0.64
CA TYR A 83 29.83 5.87 -0.61
C TYR A 83 30.72 6.07 -1.84
N THR A 84 32.03 5.88 -1.70
CA THR A 84 32.97 5.98 -2.83
C THR A 84 33.04 4.68 -3.65
N GLN A 85 32.48 3.58 -3.12
CA GLN A 85 32.50 2.26 -3.75
C GLN A 85 31.55 2.18 -4.96
N PHE A 86 31.88 1.27 -5.88
CA PHE A 86 31.01 0.99 -7.04
C PHE A 86 29.71 0.28 -6.66
N TYR A 87 29.66 -0.34 -5.47
CA TYR A 87 28.50 -1.05 -4.95
C TYR A 87 28.21 -0.64 -3.50
N THR A 88 27.08 0.02 -3.30
CA THR A 88 26.59 0.48 -1.99
C THR A 88 25.17 -0.06 -1.77
N PRO A 89 25.02 -1.25 -1.14
CA PRO A 89 23.71 -1.86 -0.99
C PRO A 89 22.82 -1.02 -0.08
N ILE A 90 21.56 -0.80 -0.47
CA ILE A 90 20.57 -0.13 0.38
C ILE A 90 19.89 -1.19 1.23
N GLU A 91 19.97 -1.04 2.55
CA GLU A 91 19.39 -1.99 3.49
C GLU A 91 17.97 -1.57 3.87
N ILE A 92 16.98 -2.39 3.50
CA ILE A 92 15.57 -2.15 3.81
C ILE A 92 15.06 -3.28 4.68
N SER A 93 14.40 -2.93 5.79
CA SER A 93 13.78 -3.93 6.66
C SER A 93 12.64 -4.65 5.95
N PRO A 94 12.62 -6.00 5.91
CA PRO A 94 11.51 -6.76 5.32
C PRO A 94 10.20 -6.66 6.12
N VAL A 95 10.21 -5.95 7.26
CA VAL A 95 9.04 -5.67 8.10
C VAL A 95 8.46 -4.28 7.81
N TYR A 96 9.19 -3.41 7.11
CA TYR A 96 8.77 -2.03 6.84
C TYR A 96 7.37 -1.90 6.21
N PRO A 97 6.98 -2.71 5.19
CA PRO A 97 5.62 -2.66 4.65
C PRO A 97 4.53 -2.91 5.70
N ARG A 98 4.79 -3.81 6.67
CA ARG A 98 3.85 -4.12 7.76
C ARG A 98 3.76 -3.00 8.79
N MET A 99 4.88 -2.36 9.09
CA MET A 99 4.92 -1.17 9.95
C MET A 99 4.10 -0.04 9.33
N MET A 100 4.32 0.25 8.04
CA MET A 100 3.59 1.28 7.32
C MET A 100 2.08 1.03 7.32
N PHE A 101 1.65 -0.21 7.08
CA PHE A 101 0.24 -0.57 7.17
C PHE A 101 -0.35 -0.30 8.56
N SER A 102 0.41 -0.62 9.62
CA SER A 102 -0.03 -0.40 11.00
C SER A 102 -0.17 1.09 11.35
N ILE A 103 0.67 1.95 10.79
CA ILE A 103 0.56 3.41 10.95
C ILE A 103 -0.68 3.94 10.21
N VAL A 104 -0.91 3.47 8.98
CA VAL A 104 -2.05 3.90 8.16
C VAL A 104 -3.39 3.40 8.72
N ALA A 105 -3.41 2.29 9.44
CA ALA A 105 -4.63 1.70 10.00
C ALA A 105 -5.40 2.62 10.96
N TYR A 106 -4.75 3.59 11.60
CA TYR A 106 -5.40 4.57 12.48
C TYR A 106 -5.89 5.82 11.74
N ASP A 107 -5.47 6.00 10.48
CA ASP A 107 -6.00 7.04 9.60
C ASP A 107 -7.16 6.46 8.79
N LEU A 108 -8.37 6.68 9.29
CA LEU A 108 -9.59 6.17 8.66
C LEU A 108 -9.77 6.69 7.22
N ALA A 109 -9.34 7.92 6.91
CA ALA A 109 -9.48 8.47 5.57
C ALA A 109 -8.60 7.70 4.57
N LYS A 110 -7.34 7.42 4.96
CA LYS A 110 -6.44 6.57 4.16
C LYS A 110 -6.95 5.14 4.08
N SER A 111 -7.51 4.60 5.16
CA SER A 111 -8.08 3.26 5.20
C SER A 111 -9.26 3.11 4.24
N VAL A 112 -10.19 4.08 4.23
CA VAL A 112 -11.32 4.13 3.29
C VAL A 112 -10.82 4.11 1.85
N VAL A 113 -9.83 4.92 1.50
CA VAL A 113 -9.25 4.95 0.15
C VAL A 113 -8.60 3.61 -0.20
N ALA A 114 -7.87 2.99 0.73
CA ALA A 114 -7.20 1.71 0.51
C ALA A 114 -8.20 0.55 0.31
N ILE A 115 -9.27 0.49 1.10
CA ILE A 115 -10.27 -0.60 1.02
C ILE A 115 -11.00 -0.61 -0.32
N ARG A 116 -11.24 0.56 -0.93
CA ARG A 116 -11.85 0.66 -2.26
C ARG A 116 -11.03 -0.04 -3.35
N GLN A 117 -9.73 -0.25 -3.13
CA GLN A 117 -8.84 -0.94 -4.06
C GLN A 117 -8.83 -2.46 -3.86
N ILE A 118 -9.40 -2.97 -2.77
CA ILE A 118 -9.38 -4.40 -2.44
C ILE A 118 -10.18 -5.21 -3.47
N PRO A 119 -9.71 -6.42 -3.87
CA PRO A 119 -10.37 -7.28 -4.83
C PRO A 119 -11.82 -7.64 -4.51
N GLY A 120 -12.10 -7.97 -3.26
CA GLY A 120 -13.42 -8.40 -2.80
C GLY A 120 -13.47 -8.63 -1.27
N PRO A 121 -14.63 -9.02 -0.73
CA PRO A 121 -14.86 -9.17 0.70
C PRO A 121 -14.11 -10.34 1.36
N ASP A 122 -13.65 -11.30 0.56
CA ASP A 122 -12.87 -12.46 0.98
C ASP A 122 -11.37 -12.16 1.14
N TRP A 123 -10.89 -11.07 0.57
CA TRP A 123 -9.46 -10.76 0.51
C TRP A 123 -8.84 -10.32 1.85
N PRO A 124 -9.52 -9.49 2.66
CA PRO A 124 -9.00 -9.07 3.95
C PRO A 124 -8.67 -10.25 4.86
N VAL A 125 -7.42 -10.31 5.33
CA VAL A 125 -7.00 -11.34 6.28
C VAL A 125 -7.42 -10.93 7.69
N THR A 126 -8.70 -11.12 7.96
CA THR A 126 -9.32 -10.78 9.22
C THR A 126 -10.42 -11.78 9.54
N GLN A 127 -10.54 -12.12 10.82
CA GLN A 127 -11.66 -12.92 11.27
C GLN A 127 -12.82 -11.98 11.61
N TYR A 128 -13.88 -12.03 10.82
CA TYR A 128 -15.06 -11.21 11.05
C TYR A 128 -15.76 -11.57 12.36
N CYS A 129 -16.31 -10.55 13.02
CA CYS A 129 -17.09 -10.68 14.24
C CYS A 129 -18.55 -10.28 13.99
N TRP A 130 -18.78 -9.27 13.15
CA TRP A 130 -20.11 -8.75 12.83
C TRP A 130 -20.29 -8.48 11.34
N ILE A 131 -21.54 -8.49 10.90
CA ILE A 131 -21.89 -8.08 9.53
C ILE A 131 -21.97 -6.56 9.44
N ASP A 132 -22.67 -5.94 10.38
CA ASP A 132 -23.03 -4.53 10.42
C ASP A 132 -22.38 -3.80 11.59
N PHE A 133 -22.22 -2.48 11.47
CA PHE A 133 -21.68 -1.62 12.53
C PHE A 133 -22.58 -1.58 13.77
N ASN A 134 -23.89 -1.80 13.61
CA ASN A 134 -24.83 -1.90 14.73
C ASN A 134 -24.73 -3.25 15.47
N ARG A 135 -23.86 -4.16 15.01
CA ARG A 135 -23.57 -5.46 15.65
C ARG A 135 -24.81 -6.34 15.79
N THR A 136 -25.80 -6.19 14.91
CA THR A 136 -27.05 -6.95 14.96
C THR A 136 -26.83 -8.42 14.57
N TRP A 137 -25.90 -8.69 13.65
CA TRP A 137 -25.57 -10.05 13.23
C TRP A 137 -24.14 -10.44 13.63
N GLU A 138 -24.04 -11.46 14.48
CA GLU A 138 -22.77 -12.03 14.95
C GLU A 138 -22.33 -13.20 14.07
N VAL A 139 -21.07 -13.20 13.63
CA VAL A 139 -20.53 -14.20 12.67
C VAL A 139 -19.27 -14.91 13.14
N ALA A 140 -18.78 -14.64 14.36
CA ALA A 140 -17.62 -15.36 14.87
C ALA A 140 -17.90 -16.87 15.01
N HIS A 141 -16.89 -17.70 14.70
CA HIS A 141 -17.01 -19.15 14.69
C HIS A 141 -17.35 -19.78 16.04
N THR A 142 -16.97 -19.14 17.16
CA THR A 142 -17.18 -19.64 18.51
C THR A 142 -17.67 -18.53 19.44
N LEU A 143 -18.44 -18.90 20.49
CA LEU A 143 -18.89 -17.93 21.50
C LEU A 143 -17.71 -17.25 22.19
N THR A 144 -16.68 -18.01 22.54
CA THR A 144 -15.46 -17.49 23.16
C THR A 144 -14.80 -16.41 22.29
N ARG A 145 -14.80 -16.62 20.97
CA ARG A 145 -14.29 -15.62 20.04
C ARG A 145 -15.22 -14.41 19.96
N GLN A 146 -16.53 -14.61 19.89
CA GLN A 146 -17.50 -13.52 19.86
C GLN A 146 -17.38 -12.62 21.10
N ASN A 147 -17.22 -13.22 22.29
CA ASN A 147 -16.99 -12.49 23.54
C ASN A 147 -15.66 -11.72 23.51
N ARG A 148 -14.60 -12.30 22.93
CA ARG A 148 -13.33 -11.60 22.71
C ARG A 148 -13.49 -10.42 21.75
N CYS A 149 -14.30 -10.54 20.69
CA CYS A 149 -14.61 -9.43 19.78
C CYS A 149 -15.24 -8.27 20.53
N LYS A 150 -16.28 -8.54 21.33
CA LYS A 150 -16.96 -7.53 22.17
C LYS A 150 -15.99 -6.82 23.11
N ALA A 151 -15.07 -7.57 23.72
CA ALA A 151 -14.15 -7.04 24.71
C ALA A 151 -12.94 -6.26 24.14
N ARG A 152 -12.51 -6.54 22.90
CA ARG A 152 -11.20 -6.07 22.39
C ARG A 152 -11.19 -5.46 20.99
N TYR A 153 -12.22 -5.69 20.17
CA TYR A 153 -12.16 -5.39 18.73
C TYR A 153 -13.38 -4.60 18.24
N ALA A 154 -14.22 -4.08 19.13
CA ALA A 154 -15.42 -3.34 18.75
C ALA A 154 -15.12 -2.00 18.06
N ASP A 155 -13.94 -1.43 18.29
CA ASP A 155 -13.45 -0.18 17.70
C ASP A 155 -12.70 -0.38 16.38
N ASN A 156 -12.43 -1.64 16.00
CA ASN A 156 -11.70 -1.98 14.78
C ASN A 156 -12.66 -2.31 13.63
N GLY A 157 -12.75 -1.45 12.64
CA GLY A 157 -13.58 -1.64 11.45
C GLY A 157 -13.24 -2.90 10.66
N ALA A 158 -12.00 -3.41 10.75
CA ALA A 158 -11.59 -4.60 10.02
C ALA A 158 -12.27 -5.90 10.49
N VAL A 159 -12.97 -5.91 11.63
CA VAL A 159 -13.75 -7.10 12.05
C VAL A 159 -15.22 -7.05 11.63
N TYR A 160 -15.60 -6.04 10.85
CA TYR A 160 -16.95 -5.83 10.32
C TYR A 160 -16.97 -6.05 8.81
N TYR A 161 -18.04 -6.65 8.27
CA TYR A 161 -18.21 -6.74 6.80
C TYR A 161 -18.60 -5.41 6.18
N GLU A 162 -19.45 -4.66 6.86
CA GLU A 162 -20.05 -3.41 6.37
C GLU A 162 -19.05 -2.43 5.74
N PRO A 163 -17.86 -2.13 6.30
CA PRO A 163 -16.87 -1.28 5.64
C PRO A 163 -16.58 -1.67 4.19
N ILE A 164 -16.35 -2.96 3.94
CA ILE A 164 -15.99 -3.43 2.60
C ILE A 164 -17.22 -3.39 1.70
N VAL A 165 -18.37 -3.83 2.21
CA VAL A 165 -19.64 -3.86 1.48
C VAL A 165 -20.01 -2.45 1.00
N ARG A 166 -19.81 -1.42 1.82
CA ARG A 166 -20.10 -0.03 1.49
C ARG A 166 -19.13 0.55 0.46
N LEU A 167 -17.86 0.12 0.49
CA LEU A 167 -16.77 0.78 -0.24
C LEU A 167 -16.43 0.15 -1.58
N VAL A 168 -16.54 -1.17 -1.72
CA VAL A 168 -16.21 -1.84 -2.98
C VAL A 168 -17.43 -1.86 -3.90
N ASP A 169 -17.18 -1.90 -5.21
CA ASP A 169 -18.23 -2.17 -6.20
C ASP A 169 -18.79 -3.58 -5.95
N TRP A 170 -19.83 -3.66 -5.12
CA TRP A 170 -20.34 -4.92 -4.59
C TRP A 170 -20.70 -5.88 -5.70
N ASN A 171 -21.50 -5.43 -6.67
CA ASN A 171 -21.97 -6.25 -7.79
C ASN A 171 -20.79 -6.84 -8.59
N ARG A 172 -19.78 -6.03 -8.88
CA ARG A 172 -18.59 -6.50 -9.61
C ARG A 172 -17.70 -7.39 -8.75
N ARG A 173 -17.47 -7.03 -7.50
CA ARG A 173 -16.55 -7.74 -6.59
C ARG A 173 -17.13 -9.03 -6.02
N THR A 174 -18.45 -9.21 -6.08
CA THR A 174 -19.13 -10.47 -5.75
C THR A 174 -19.60 -11.21 -7.01
N ALA A 175 -19.08 -10.90 -8.19
CA ALA A 175 -19.34 -11.70 -9.38
C ALA A 175 -18.57 -13.04 -9.29
N GLY A 176 -19.27 -14.16 -9.54
CA GLY A 176 -18.66 -15.49 -9.59
C GLY A 176 -18.85 -16.36 -8.34
N ALA A 177 -17.99 -17.37 -8.21
CA ALA A 177 -18.17 -18.46 -7.23
C ALA A 177 -18.16 -17.99 -5.78
N ILE A 178 -17.25 -17.07 -5.43
CA ILE A 178 -17.13 -16.53 -4.06
C ILE A 178 -18.36 -15.73 -3.68
N GLY A 179 -18.90 -14.91 -4.59
CA GLY A 179 -20.13 -14.16 -4.33
C GLY A 179 -21.36 -15.07 -4.21
N SER A 180 -21.44 -16.14 -5.00
CA SER A 180 -22.49 -17.16 -4.84
C SER A 180 -22.41 -17.82 -3.46
N ALA A 181 -21.21 -18.21 -3.02
CA ALA A 181 -21.00 -18.84 -1.73
C ALA A 181 -21.28 -17.87 -0.57
N LEU A 182 -20.89 -16.59 -0.69
CA LEU A 182 -21.24 -15.53 0.27
C LEU A 182 -22.77 -15.32 0.34
N ASN A 183 -23.44 -15.30 -0.82
CA ASN A 183 -24.89 -15.17 -0.90
C ASN A 183 -25.60 -16.38 -0.25
N THR A 184 -25.06 -17.58 -0.42
CA THR A 184 -25.62 -18.80 0.17
C THR A 184 -25.43 -18.88 1.69
N THR A 185 -24.25 -18.48 2.18
CA THR A 185 -23.87 -18.57 3.59
C THR A 185 -24.40 -17.42 4.45
N ILE A 186 -24.29 -16.17 3.95
CA ILE A 186 -24.67 -14.94 4.66
C ILE A 186 -25.95 -14.35 4.06
N GLY A 187 -26.02 -14.17 2.75
CA GLY A 187 -27.13 -13.48 2.08
C GLY A 187 -28.49 -14.14 2.33
N ASN A 188 -28.57 -15.48 2.28
CA ASN A 188 -29.78 -16.24 2.59
C ASN A 188 -30.24 -16.08 4.04
N ALA A 189 -29.30 -15.94 4.99
CA ALA A 189 -29.64 -15.72 6.39
C ALA A 189 -30.22 -14.32 6.61
N LEU A 190 -29.58 -13.30 6.02
CA LEU A 190 -30.04 -11.91 6.10
C LEU A 190 -31.44 -11.73 5.49
N ARG A 191 -31.71 -12.35 4.33
CA ARG A 191 -33.02 -12.29 3.66
C ARG A 191 -34.19 -12.85 4.46
N LYS A 192 -33.94 -13.61 5.54
CA LYS A 192 -35.00 -14.10 6.43
C LYS A 192 -35.63 -13.00 7.29
N THR A 193 -34.93 -11.87 7.46
CA THR A 193 -35.38 -10.76 8.30
C THR A 193 -35.60 -9.52 7.44
N ARG A 194 -36.55 -8.66 7.83
CA ARG A 194 -36.79 -7.40 7.11
C ARG A 194 -35.56 -6.49 7.18
N ALA A 195 -34.97 -6.35 8.37
CA ALA A 195 -33.74 -5.58 8.57
C ALA A 195 -32.59 -6.06 7.67
N GLY A 196 -32.41 -7.37 7.49
CA GLY A 196 -31.37 -7.90 6.62
C GLY A 196 -31.64 -7.67 5.12
N GLN A 197 -32.90 -7.68 4.69
CA GLN A 197 -33.26 -7.30 3.32
C GLN A 197 -32.97 -5.82 3.06
N ASP A 198 -33.35 -4.94 3.99
CA ASP A 198 -33.09 -3.51 3.89
C ASP A 198 -31.58 -3.22 3.89
N TRP A 199 -30.81 -3.89 4.75
CA TRP A 199 -29.34 -3.78 4.79
C TRP A 199 -28.69 -4.21 3.47
N LEU A 200 -29.12 -5.33 2.88
CA LEU A 200 -28.60 -5.80 1.59
C LEU A 200 -28.92 -4.83 0.43
N ALA A 201 -30.05 -4.13 0.50
CA ALA A 201 -30.47 -3.19 -0.54
C ALA A 201 -29.76 -1.82 -0.42
N GLN A 202 -29.45 -1.37 0.78
CA GLN A 202 -28.95 -0.02 1.04
C GLN A 202 -27.42 0.06 1.16
N THR A 203 -26.82 -0.88 1.88
CA THR A 203 -25.41 -0.81 2.29
C THR A 203 -24.45 -0.77 1.10
N PRO A 204 -24.60 -1.60 0.04
CA PRO A 204 -23.70 -1.57 -1.11
C PRO A 204 -23.63 -0.25 -1.88
N TYR A 205 -24.64 0.62 -1.76
CA TYR A 205 -24.78 1.85 -2.54
C TYR A 205 -24.71 3.12 -1.67
N SER A 206 -24.20 2.97 -0.45
CA SER A 206 -24.24 4.02 0.57
C SER A 206 -23.00 4.94 0.59
N PHE A 207 -21.95 4.61 -0.16
CA PHE A 207 -20.75 5.43 -0.23
C PHE A 207 -20.99 6.69 -1.08
N VAL A 208 -20.70 7.85 -0.49
CA VAL A 208 -20.82 9.16 -1.15
C VAL A 208 -19.44 9.77 -1.39
N ASN A 209 -18.71 10.04 -0.30
CA ASN A 209 -17.36 10.57 -0.31
C ASN A 209 -16.58 10.07 0.92
N VAL A 210 -15.26 10.30 0.93
CA VAL A 210 -14.38 9.79 1.99
C VAL A 210 -14.69 10.40 3.35
N GLU A 211 -14.96 11.71 3.41
CA GLU A 211 -15.21 12.43 4.66
C GLU A 211 -16.50 11.96 5.36
N ALA A 212 -17.59 11.85 4.61
CA ALA A 212 -18.87 11.36 5.10
C ALA A 212 -18.78 9.91 5.59
N GLU A 213 -17.99 9.07 4.91
CA GLU A 213 -17.79 7.69 5.32
C GLU A 213 -16.96 7.58 6.62
N VAL A 214 -15.90 8.38 6.75
CA VAL A 214 -15.11 8.45 7.99
C VAL A 214 -15.97 8.92 9.16
N GLU A 215 -16.82 9.93 8.95
CA GLU A 215 -17.74 10.42 9.96
C GLU A 215 -18.78 9.34 10.33
N PHE A 216 -19.30 8.60 9.35
CA PHE A 216 -20.19 7.47 9.58
C PHE A 216 -19.54 6.38 10.45
N TRP A 217 -18.26 6.05 10.19
CA TRP A 217 -17.51 5.07 10.97
C TRP A 217 -17.29 5.53 12.41
N ARG A 218 -16.89 6.80 12.58
CA ARG A 218 -16.66 7.40 13.91
C ARG A 218 -17.93 7.42 14.76
N ARG A 219 -19.09 7.73 14.17
CA ARG A 219 -20.39 7.67 14.86
C ARG A 219 -20.73 6.28 15.37
N HIS A 220 -20.23 5.23 14.72
CA HIS A 220 -20.39 3.85 15.15
C HIS A 220 -19.26 3.38 16.10
N GLY A 221 -18.40 4.29 16.55
CA GLY A 221 -17.31 4.00 17.49
C GLY A 221 -16.09 3.34 16.84
N ILE A 222 -15.98 3.37 15.51
CA ILE A 222 -14.83 2.83 14.80
C ILE A 222 -13.71 3.88 14.77
N THR A 223 -12.53 3.50 15.24
CA THR A 223 -11.36 4.38 15.36
C THR A 223 -10.18 3.91 14.52
N GLN A 224 -10.16 2.63 14.15
CA GLN A 224 -9.07 2.01 13.40
C GLN A 224 -9.59 0.97 12.40
N TYR A 225 -8.78 0.67 11.38
CA TYR A 225 -8.99 -0.41 10.43
C TYR A 225 -7.71 -1.24 10.31
N THR A 226 -7.52 -2.16 11.26
CA THR A 226 -6.29 -2.95 11.40
C THR A 226 -6.55 -4.40 11.04
N PHE A 227 -5.91 -4.91 9.98
CA PHE A 227 -5.96 -6.33 9.65
C PHE A 227 -5.31 -7.22 10.71
N GLN A 228 -5.70 -8.48 10.75
CA GLN A 228 -5.00 -9.45 11.59
C GLN A 228 -3.65 -9.80 10.97
N TYR A 229 -2.70 -10.16 11.84
CA TYR A 229 -1.40 -10.60 11.38
C TYR A 229 -1.51 -11.83 10.49
N SER A 230 -0.88 -11.76 9.32
CA SER A 230 -0.76 -12.89 8.40
C SER A 230 0.55 -12.82 7.61
N ASN A 231 1.11 -13.99 7.33
CA ASN A 231 2.20 -14.17 6.37
C ASN A 231 1.75 -14.78 5.03
N ASN A 232 0.43 -14.85 4.78
CA ASN A 232 -0.11 -15.28 3.49
C ASN A 232 0.23 -14.27 2.37
N TYR A 233 0.33 -12.98 2.72
CA TYR A 233 0.60 -11.92 1.76
C TYR A 233 1.87 -11.16 2.14
N GLN A 234 2.68 -10.86 1.14
CA GLN A 234 3.66 -9.79 1.19
C GLN A 234 3.00 -8.53 0.63
N TRP A 235 2.92 -7.49 1.45
CA TRP A 235 2.45 -6.19 1.03
C TRP A 235 3.48 -5.53 0.11
N GLY A 236 3.00 -4.91 -0.96
CA GLY A 236 3.85 -4.12 -1.84
C GLY A 236 3.94 -2.67 -1.40
N GLU A 237 5.09 -2.06 -1.64
CA GLU A 237 5.35 -0.65 -1.32
C GLU A 237 6.19 0.01 -2.42
N LEU A 238 6.03 1.31 -2.57
CA LEU A 238 6.80 2.13 -3.50
C LEU A 238 6.91 3.51 -2.87
N GLU A 239 8.09 3.81 -2.39
CA GLU A 239 8.40 5.07 -1.79
C GLU A 239 9.35 5.83 -2.71
N THR A 240 9.01 7.07 -3.02
CA THR A 240 9.75 7.90 -3.97
C THR A 240 10.13 9.25 -3.36
N LEU A 241 11.37 9.64 -3.59
CA LEU A 241 11.91 10.95 -3.29
C LEU A 241 11.81 11.83 -4.54
N SER A 242 11.25 13.02 -4.43
CA SER A 242 11.21 14.01 -5.51
C SER A 242 12.35 15.00 -5.33
N LEU A 243 13.34 14.96 -6.22
CA LEU A 243 14.46 15.89 -6.27
C LEU A 243 14.16 17.01 -7.26
N LYS A 244 14.19 18.26 -6.80
CA LYS A 244 14.09 19.44 -7.67
C LYS A 244 15.49 20.01 -7.90
N ASN A 245 15.84 20.23 -9.17
CA ASN A 245 17.12 20.82 -9.57
C ASN A 245 17.08 22.36 -9.59
N ALA A 246 18.24 22.97 -9.86
CA ALA A 246 18.42 24.43 -9.94
C ALA A 246 17.54 25.11 -11.01
N PHE A 247 17.15 24.40 -12.07
CA PHE A 247 16.26 24.89 -13.12
C PHE A 247 14.77 24.75 -12.78
N GLY A 248 14.44 24.15 -11.62
CA GLY A 248 13.08 23.90 -11.17
C GLY A 248 12.45 22.61 -11.70
N THR A 249 13.17 21.82 -12.50
CA THR A 249 12.73 20.50 -12.96
C THR A 249 12.78 19.52 -11.80
N THR A 250 11.74 18.69 -11.67
CA THR A 250 11.64 17.69 -10.60
C THR A 250 11.79 16.29 -11.19
N GLN A 251 12.65 15.48 -10.58
CA GLN A 251 12.88 14.06 -10.90
C GLN A 251 12.54 13.18 -9.70
N ALA A 252 12.00 11.99 -9.94
CA ALA A 252 11.64 11.05 -8.88
C ALA A 252 12.67 9.92 -8.78
N ILE A 253 13.19 9.69 -7.58
CA ILE A 253 14.06 8.56 -7.24
C ILE A 253 13.29 7.59 -6.36
N THR A 254 13.29 6.31 -6.73
CA THR A 254 12.70 5.27 -5.87
C THR A 254 13.65 4.94 -4.72
N ILE A 255 13.18 5.06 -3.48
CA ILE A 255 13.98 4.81 -2.27
C ILE A 255 13.66 3.47 -1.61
N LYS A 256 12.42 3.00 -1.74
CA LYS A 256 11.99 1.65 -1.33
C LYS A 256 11.01 1.09 -2.35
N SER A 257 11.17 -0.18 -2.71
CA SER A 257 10.27 -0.87 -3.61
C SER A 257 10.16 -2.33 -3.21
N SER A 258 8.95 -2.79 -2.94
CA SER A 258 8.64 -4.20 -2.79
C SER A 258 7.37 -4.53 -3.54
N ALA A 259 7.38 -5.64 -4.28
CA ALA A 259 6.19 -6.10 -4.98
C ALA A 259 5.24 -6.79 -4.01
N PHE A 260 3.94 -6.66 -4.28
CA PHE A 260 2.94 -7.54 -3.68
C PHE A 260 3.21 -8.98 -4.12
N ALA A 261 3.19 -9.92 -3.17
CA ALA A 261 3.30 -11.34 -3.49
C ALA A 261 2.34 -12.17 -2.64
N ASN A 262 1.68 -13.14 -3.28
CA ASN A 262 0.92 -14.16 -2.58
C ASN A 262 1.85 -15.30 -2.17
N ARG A 263 1.86 -15.63 -0.88
CA ARG A 263 2.78 -16.57 -0.24
C ARG A 263 2.06 -17.83 0.28
N VAL A 264 1.01 -18.30 -0.41
CA VAL A 264 0.25 -19.51 -0.02
C VAL A 264 1.17 -20.70 0.32
N GLY A 265 2.21 -20.95 -0.49
CA GLY A 265 3.15 -22.07 -0.28
C GLY A 265 4.02 -21.96 0.98
N SER A 266 4.07 -20.78 1.60
CA SER A 266 4.79 -20.53 2.87
C SER A 266 3.87 -19.97 3.95
N TRP A 267 2.56 -20.16 3.80
CA TRP A 267 1.55 -19.63 4.71
C TRP A 267 1.43 -20.46 5.99
N THR A 268 2.13 -20.03 7.05
CA THR A 268 2.07 -20.70 8.36
C THR A 268 0.99 -20.13 9.27
N THR A 269 0.54 -18.90 9.05
CA THR A 269 -0.55 -18.27 9.84
C THR A 269 -1.93 -18.88 9.57
N VAL A 270 -2.04 -19.85 8.67
CA VAL A 270 -3.27 -20.61 8.40
C VAL A 270 -3.86 -21.25 9.66
N TYR A 271 -3.00 -21.65 10.61
CA TYR A 271 -3.41 -22.19 11.91
C TYR A 271 -4.12 -21.17 12.80
N MET A 272 -3.84 -19.87 12.62
CA MET A 272 -4.49 -18.79 13.37
C MET A 272 -5.82 -18.39 12.71
N TYR A 273 -5.84 -18.37 11.39
CA TYR A 273 -7.00 -18.08 10.56
C TYR A 273 -6.81 -18.68 9.19
N PHE A 274 -7.78 -19.48 8.74
CA PHE A 274 -7.70 -20.18 7.47
C PHE A 274 -8.35 -19.42 6.30
N GLY A 275 -8.71 -18.15 6.46
CA GLY A 275 -9.19 -17.31 5.35
C GLY A 275 -10.69 -17.48 5.05
N LEU A 276 -11.35 -16.38 4.71
CA LEU A 276 -12.80 -16.36 4.47
C LEU A 276 -13.16 -17.12 3.19
N TRP A 277 -12.27 -17.07 2.21
CA TRP A 277 -12.39 -17.84 0.97
C TRP A 277 -12.46 -19.34 1.22
N ASN A 278 -11.94 -19.84 2.34
CA ASN A 278 -12.06 -21.24 2.73
C ASN A 278 -13.29 -21.48 3.64
N ASP A 279 -13.77 -20.46 4.36
CA ASP A 279 -15.01 -20.53 5.16
C ASP A 279 -16.24 -20.76 4.26
N PHE A 280 -16.35 -20.06 3.13
CA PHE A 280 -17.56 -20.12 2.30
C PHE A 280 -17.82 -21.50 1.67
N PRO A 281 -16.86 -22.15 0.99
CA PRO A 281 -17.05 -23.50 0.50
C PRO A 281 -17.34 -24.46 1.64
N TYR A 282 -16.64 -24.36 2.78
CA TYR A 282 -16.90 -25.24 3.91
C TYR A 282 -18.32 -25.07 4.49
N GLY A 283 -18.81 -23.84 4.59
CA GLY A 283 -20.18 -23.54 5.03
C GLY A 283 -21.24 -24.10 4.07
N ASP A 284 -21.00 -24.02 2.77
CA ASP A 284 -21.89 -24.56 1.74
C ASP A 284 -21.94 -26.09 1.78
N TRP A 285 -20.77 -26.74 1.79
CA TRP A 285 -20.64 -28.21 1.88
C TRP A 285 -21.23 -28.78 3.18
N SER A 286 -20.99 -28.11 4.31
CA SER A 286 -21.47 -28.58 5.63
C SER A 286 -22.92 -28.21 5.95
N ARG A 287 -23.61 -27.46 5.05
CA ARG A 287 -24.94 -26.85 5.27
C ARG A 287 -25.06 -26.02 6.56
N ARG A 288 -23.95 -25.64 7.20
CA ARG A 288 -23.93 -24.82 8.42
C ARG A 288 -24.16 -23.36 8.02
N ARG A 289 -25.41 -22.94 8.06
CA ARG A 289 -25.87 -21.59 7.71
C ARG A 289 -26.04 -20.74 8.96
N LEU A 290 -25.74 -19.45 8.88
CA LEU A 290 -26.08 -18.49 9.94
C LEU A 290 -27.60 -18.59 10.22
N HIS A 291 -27.98 -19.00 11.42
CA HIS A 291 -29.38 -19.01 11.87
C HIS A 291 -29.57 -17.79 12.77
N SER A 292 -30.40 -16.87 12.29
CA SER A 292 -30.61 -15.50 12.79
C SER A 292 -31.04 -15.32 14.26
N THR A 293 -31.03 -16.35 15.09
CA THR A 293 -31.51 -16.25 16.48
C THR A 293 -30.76 -17.10 17.51
N ARG A 294 -29.71 -17.83 17.10
CA ARG A 294 -28.81 -18.54 18.02
C ARG A 294 -27.39 -18.51 17.47
N PRO A 295 -26.35 -18.39 18.31
CA PRO A 295 -24.98 -18.44 17.83
C PRO A 295 -24.73 -19.82 17.22
N VAL A 296 -24.71 -19.90 15.89
CA VAL A 296 -24.34 -21.13 15.18
C VAL A 296 -22.84 -21.27 15.33
N HIS A 297 -22.44 -22.04 16.33
CA HIS A 297 -21.04 -22.37 16.54
C HIS A 297 -20.56 -23.29 15.43
N LEU A 298 -19.56 -22.85 14.67
CA LEU A 298 -18.70 -23.75 13.91
C LEU A 298 -17.87 -24.53 14.95
N ARG A 299 -18.46 -25.63 15.45
CA ARG A 299 -17.83 -26.52 16.42
C ARG A 299 -16.48 -26.99 15.85
N LYS A 300 -15.40 -26.68 16.56
CA LYS A 300 -14.06 -27.20 16.30
C LYS A 300 -14.10 -28.70 16.60
N GLU A 301 -13.93 -29.57 15.61
CA GLU A 301 -13.59 -30.96 15.89
C GLU A 301 -12.08 -31.12 16.08
N PRO A 302 -11.63 -32.05 16.93
CA PRO A 302 -10.23 -32.29 17.20
C PRO A 302 -9.62 -33.09 16.03
N SER A 303 -8.40 -32.70 15.63
CA SER A 303 -7.50 -33.45 14.74
C SER A 303 -8.09 -33.89 13.39
N LEU A 304 -7.95 -33.08 12.34
CA LEU A 304 -8.17 -33.53 10.97
C LEU A 304 -6.83 -33.74 10.27
N HIS A 305 -6.44 -35.01 10.09
CA HIS A 305 -5.61 -35.42 8.97
C HIS A 305 -6.37 -35.07 7.69
N LEU A 306 -5.83 -34.15 6.89
CA LEU A 306 -6.35 -33.80 5.57
C LEU A 306 -6.07 -34.98 4.62
N PRO A 307 -7.07 -35.71 4.10
CA PRO A 307 -6.85 -36.58 2.96
C PRO A 307 -6.57 -35.70 1.75
N HIS A 308 -5.61 -36.10 0.93
CA HIS A 308 -5.24 -35.50 -0.35
C HIS A 308 -6.49 -35.20 -1.19
N THR A 309 -7.02 -33.99 -1.04
CA THR A 309 -8.17 -33.50 -1.80
C THR A 309 -7.74 -32.16 -2.36
N THR A 310 -7.60 -32.16 -3.67
CA THR A 310 -7.15 -31.07 -4.54
C THR A 310 -7.61 -29.71 -4.01
N LEU A 311 -6.65 -28.93 -3.51
CA LEU A 311 -6.82 -27.52 -3.18
C LEU A 311 -7.34 -26.84 -4.46
N CYS A 312 -8.61 -26.43 -4.50
CA CYS A 312 -9.12 -25.58 -5.58
C CYS A 312 -8.44 -24.21 -5.46
N LEU A 313 -7.24 -24.12 -6.02
CA LEU A 313 -6.47 -22.90 -6.23
C LEU A 313 -7.18 -22.08 -7.30
N HIS A 314 -8.12 -21.23 -6.89
CA HIS A 314 -8.46 -20.08 -7.70
C HIS A 314 -7.31 -19.09 -7.61
N CYS A 315 -6.36 -19.22 -8.55
CA CYS A 315 -5.40 -18.18 -8.87
C CYS A 315 -6.18 -16.95 -9.33
N GLY A 316 -6.45 -16.04 -8.40
CA GLY A 316 -6.69 -14.65 -8.74
C GLY A 316 -5.50 -14.15 -9.54
N GLN A 317 -5.78 -13.58 -10.72
CA GLN A 317 -4.80 -12.96 -11.60
C GLN A 317 -3.80 -12.09 -10.81
N PRO A 318 -2.54 -11.94 -11.26
CA PRO A 318 -1.61 -10.99 -10.68
C PRO A 318 -2.16 -9.57 -10.91
N LEU A 319 -2.98 -9.08 -9.98
CA LEU A 319 -3.26 -7.67 -9.90
C LEU A 319 -1.94 -7.01 -9.55
N LYS A 320 -1.50 -6.10 -10.43
CA LYS A 320 -0.49 -5.08 -10.13
C LYS A 320 -0.97 -4.36 -8.87
N GLY A 321 -0.54 -4.86 -7.70
CA GLY A 321 -0.80 -4.20 -6.43
C GLY A 321 -0.26 -2.79 -6.57
N MET A 322 -1.13 -1.79 -6.54
CA MET A 322 -0.67 -0.42 -6.47
C MET A 322 0.08 -0.31 -5.15
N PRO A 323 1.37 0.03 -5.19
CA PRO A 323 2.10 0.25 -3.98
C PRO A 323 1.47 1.43 -3.23
N LEU A 324 1.51 1.39 -1.89
CA LEU A 324 1.30 2.61 -1.10
C LEU A 324 2.35 3.63 -1.57
N ARG A 325 1.90 4.71 -2.21
CA ARG A 325 2.76 5.76 -2.74
C ARG A 325 2.93 6.84 -1.69
N PHE A 326 4.16 7.02 -1.24
CA PHE A 326 4.55 8.17 -0.42
C PHE A 326 5.55 9.00 -1.24
N ALA A 327 5.27 10.30 -1.33
CA ALA A 327 6.10 11.26 -2.05
C ALA A 327 6.67 12.26 -1.03
N VAL A 328 8.00 12.33 -0.97
CA VAL A 328 8.73 13.31 -0.16
C VAL A 328 9.35 14.33 -1.10
N PHE A 329 9.04 15.61 -0.91
CA PHE A 329 9.55 16.69 -1.75
C PHE A 329 10.87 17.23 -1.20
N VAL A 330 11.88 17.30 -2.06
CA VAL A 330 13.21 17.84 -1.75
C VAL A 330 13.57 18.90 -2.77
N GLN A 331 13.95 20.06 -2.27
CA GLN A 331 14.50 21.14 -3.07
C GLN A 331 16.01 21.18 -2.84
N VAL A 332 16.77 20.83 -3.88
CA VAL A 332 18.23 20.94 -3.88
C VAL A 332 18.56 22.26 -4.55
N TRP A 333 19.30 23.12 -3.86
CA TRP A 333 19.77 24.40 -4.40
C TRP A 333 21.14 24.25 -5.03
#